data_AF-A0A7S0E2P4-F1
#
_entry.id   AF-A0A7S0E2P4-F1
#
_cell.length_a   1.000
_cell.length_b   1.000
_cell.length_c   1.000
_cell.angle_alpha   90.00
_cell.angle_beta   90.00
_cell.angle_gamma   90.00
#
_symmetry.space_group_name_H-M   'P 1'
#
loop_
_entity.id
_entity.type
_entity.pdbx_description
1 polymer ?
#
loop_
_entity_poly.entity_id
_entity_poly.type
_entity_poly.pdbx_seq_one_letter_code
_entity_poly.pdbx_strand_id
1 'polypeptide(L)'
;RDCGAQLVCLRGLCRQCTADSECNYIPEQVCRQSDAYYICSHKDMWPMDARDVAGLAVAFVASALAAGGGIGGGGLLVPLFILVLAFTPHDATPLSSIAIFGGALANLALNLRRRNPSGLRPGLRPLISFEVALMVEPLTIAAALIGCAINKVSPGWFLAMLLSALLTLTAWRTLCKGVATWRKEGAAADAAVDGYSSLSPHRRPTSTAASPFTIAAATPTNTVVPLMPAEIMGRSQVPAIARGRSRDLGRSRETTSAEIPISAISPDDLAISPTGDRHLAISPTWEIIPPFGQPESPKLRALLRGEARARVGEVAALLALLLLCLLLSLLRGRRRDDSLLQVQCGSVRYWGLLVLQVLLATAFALGVRAVLICRHERKVARGFPFDAHDVMWTRRNTLVYPLTCAAAGLCAGTLGVGGGVIKGHLVLEMGMHPQVSSATSE
;
A
#
# COMPACT_ATOMS: atom_id res chain seq x y z
N ARG A 1 36.46 -2.68 -28.11
CA ARG A 1 35.82 -1.69 -29.01
C ARG A 1 34.70 -0.92 -28.30
N ASP A 2 34.58 -1.04 -26.97
CA ASP A 2 33.51 -0.43 -26.21
C ASP A 2 34.11 0.73 -25.42
N CYS A 3 33.71 1.96 -25.76
CA CYS A 3 34.25 3.20 -25.17
C CYS A 3 33.37 3.76 -24.05
N GLY A 4 32.38 2.96 -23.61
CA GLY A 4 31.35 3.40 -22.68
C GLY A 4 30.27 4.25 -23.37
N ALA A 5 29.33 4.77 -22.59
CA ALA A 5 28.16 5.48 -23.12
C ALA A 5 28.41 6.95 -23.50
N GLN A 6 29.59 7.50 -23.18
CA GLN A 6 29.89 8.94 -23.32
C GLN A 6 30.92 9.26 -24.41
N LEU A 7 31.75 8.28 -24.81
CA LEU A 7 32.85 8.47 -25.76
C LEU A 7 32.62 7.62 -27.01
N VAL A 8 33.09 8.11 -28.14
CA VAL A 8 32.95 7.43 -29.44
C VAL A 8 34.20 6.61 -29.77
N CYS A 9 34.03 5.43 -30.35
CA CYS A 9 35.14 4.60 -30.80
C CYS A 9 35.50 4.94 -32.25
N LEU A 10 36.59 5.70 -32.45
CA LEU A 10 37.10 6.07 -33.76
C LEU A 10 38.45 5.38 -34.01
N ARG A 11 38.49 4.49 -35.01
CA ARG A 11 39.69 3.72 -35.39
C ARG A 11 40.30 2.92 -34.22
N GLY A 12 39.47 2.38 -33.33
CA GLY A 12 39.90 1.58 -32.19
C GLY A 12 40.37 2.39 -30.97
N LEU A 13 40.28 3.73 -31.02
CA LEU A 13 40.58 4.64 -29.90
C LEU A 13 39.30 5.32 -29.42
N CYS A 14 39.18 5.51 -28.11
CA CYS A 14 38.07 6.26 -27.51
C CYS A 14 38.37 7.77 -27.59
N ARG A 15 37.47 8.53 -28.23
CA ARG A 15 37.60 9.97 -28.45
C ARG A 15 36.31 10.71 -28.09
N GLN A 16 36.41 12.02 -27.95
CA GLN A 16 35.28 12.94 -27.80
C GLN A 16 34.46 13.00 -29.08
N CYS A 17 33.15 13.24 -28.97
CA CYS A 17 32.30 13.44 -30.14
C CYS A 17 32.55 14.83 -30.75
N THR A 18 32.35 14.96 -32.06
CA THR A 18 32.42 16.24 -32.78
C THR A 18 31.13 16.58 -33.51
N ALA A 19 30.31 15.56 -33.80
CA ALA A 19 29.00 15.72 -34.44
C ALA A 19 27.99 14.72 -33.85
N ASP A 20 26.70 15.07 -33.89
CA ASP A 20 25.61 14.24 -33.35
C ASP A 20 25.54 12.87 -34.03
N SER A 21 25.85 12.78 -35.33
CA SER A 21 25.89 11.54 -36.09
C SER A 21 26.90 10.51 -35.56
N GLU A 22 27.87 10.93 -34.75
CA GLU A 22 28.85 10.03 -34.14
C GLU A 22 28.29 9.32 -32.90
N CYS A 23 27.20 9.85 -32.31
CA CYS A 23 26.54 9.33 -31.11
C CYS A 23 25.40 8.33 -31.42
N ASN A 24 25.45 7.66 -32.58
CA ASN A 24 24.36 6.79 -33.06
C ASN A 24 24.28 5.39 -32.43
N TYR A 25 25.07 5.12 -31.37
CA TYR A 25 25.06 3.81 -30.70
C TYR A 25 23.80 3.59 -29.85
N ILE A 26 23.22 4.68 -29.33
CA ILE A 26 21.99 4.69 -28.54
C ILE A 26 21.07 5.75 -29.16
N PRO A 27 19.78 5.45 -29.42
CA PRO A 27 18.87 6.44 -29.98
C PRO A 27 18.72 7.66 -29.06
N GLU A 28 18.39 8.82 -29.65
CA GLU A 28 18.17 10.10 -28.93
C GLU A 28 19.42 10.70 -28.25
N GLN A 29 20.63 10.22 -28.58
CA GLN A 29 21.88 10.86 -28.14
C GLN A 29 22.36 11.93 -29.11
N VAL A 30 22.86 13.03 -28.53
CA VAL A 30 23.45 14.18 -29.23
C VAL A 30 24.81 14.50 -28.63
N CYS A 31 25.68 15.12 -29.43
CA CYS A 31 26.99 15.52 -29.00
C CYS A 31 26.90 16.84 -28.23
N ARG A 32 27.13 16.79 -26.91
CA ARG A 32 27.01 17.95 -26.04
C ARG A 32 28.34 18.28 -25.37
N GLN A 33 28.63 19.56 -25.26
CA GLN A 33 29.76 20.05 -24.48
C GLN A 33 29.46 19.96 -22.99
N SER A 34 30.28 19.20 -22.26
CA SER A 34 30.33 19.18 -20.80
C SER A 34 31.64 19.83 -20.38
N ASP A 35 31.58 21.02 -19.79
CA ASP A 35 32.74 21.82 -19.40
C ASP A 35 33.73 22.04 -20.57
N ALA A 36 34.87 21.36 -20.56
CA ALA A 36 35.95 21.49 -21.53
C ALA A 36 36.01 20.36 -22.59
N TYR A 37 35.06 19.43 -22.59
CA TYR A 37 35.08 18.26 -23.49
C TYR A 37 33.70 17.94 -24.05
N TYR A 38 33.67 17.35 -25.26
CA TYR A 38 32.43 16.92 -25.92
C TYR A 38 32.12 15.45 -25.66
N ILE A 39 30.91 15.16 -25.20
CA ILE A 39 30.43 13.81 -24.90
C ILE A 39 29.07 13.54 -25.53
N CYS A 40 28.81 12.27 -25.81
CA CYS A 40 27.47 11.82 -26.17
C CYS A 40 26.59 11.83 -24.91
N SER A 41 25.51 12.60 -24.96
CA SER A 41 24.50 12.69 -23.91
C SER A 41 23.12 12.57 -24.54
N HIS A 42 22.13 12.10 -23.78
CA HIS A 42 20.74 12.15 -24.22
C HIS A 42 20.34 13.60 -24.52
N LYS A 43 19.52 13.81 -25.55
CA LYS A 43 18.94 15.11 -25.88
C LYS A 43 18.14 15.69 -24.71
N ASP A 44 17.94 17.01 -24.72
CA ASP A 44 17.07 17.66 -23.74
C ASP A 44 15.60 17.24 -23.94
N MET A 45 14.80 17.26 -22.87
CA MET A 45 13.36 16.92 -22.95
C MET A 45 12.55 17.91 -23.79
N TRP A 46 13.12 19.07 -24.12
CA TRP A 46 12.48 20.10 -24.93
C TRP A 46 13.40 20.46 -26.10
N PRO A 47 12.92 20.43 -27.36
CA PRO A 47 11.55 20.11 -27.82
C PRO A 47 11.21 18.61 -27.73
N MET A 48 9.94 18.28 -27.44
CA MET A 48 9.48 16.89 -27.34
C MET A 48 9.24 16.29 -28.74
N ASP A 49 9.87 15.16 -29.03
CA ASP A 49 9.59 14.38 -30.23
C ASP A 49 8.41 13.42 -30.02
N ALA A 50 7.88 12.86 -31.11
CA ALA A 50 6.76 11.92 -31.04
C ALA A 50 7.06 10.69 -30.14
N ARG A 51 8.33 10.25 -30.09
CA ARG A 51 8.78 9.18 -29.19
C ARG A 51 8.67 9.59 -27.72
N ASP A 52 9.01 10.83 -27.38
CA ASP A 52 8.94 11.33 -26.00
C ASP A 52 7.50 11.42 -25.52
N VAL A 53 6.62 11.95 -26.37
CA VAL A 53 5.17 12.03 -26.10
C VAL A 53 4.56 10.63 -25.95
N ALA A 54 4.92 9.70 -26.85
CA ALA A 54 4.47 8.32 -26.76
C ALA A 54 4.99 7.64 -25.48
N GLY A 55 6.27 7.82 -25.14
CA GLY A 55 6.87 7.28 -23.93
C GLY A 55 6.21 7.82 -22.65
N LEU A 56 5.92 9.12 -22.60
CA LEU A 56 5.21 9.73 -21.49
C LEU A 56 3.75 9.22 -21.38
N ALA A 57 3.06 9.04 -22.50
CA ALA A 57 1.71 8.47 -22.52
C ALA A 57 1.71 7.02 -22.01
N VAL A 58 2.65 6.19 -22.46
CA VAL A 58 2.79 4.81 -21.97
C VAL A 58 3.16 4.80 -20.49
N ALA A 59 4.04 5.68 -20.03
CA ALA A 59 4.41 5.81 -18.61
C ALA A 59 3.20 6.17 -17.75
N PHE A 60 2.35 7.09 -18.23
CA PHE A 60 1.11 7.46 -17.55
C PHE A 60 0.14 6.29 -17.45
N VAL A 61 -0.14 5.60 -18.57
CA VAL A 61 -1.05 4.44 -18.59
C VAL A 61 -0.52 3.31 -17.71
N ALA A 62 0.78 2.99 -17.80
CA ALA A 62 1.40 1.97 -16.96
C ALA A 62 1.31 2.33 -15.46
N SER A 63 1.56 3.60 -15.11
CA SER A 63 1.44 4.08 -13.73
C SER A 63 -0.01 4.03 -13.23
N ALA A 64 -0.98 4.41 -14.07
CA ALA A 64 -2.40 4.39 -13.72
C ALA A 64 -2.90 2.95 -13.49
N LEU A 65 -2.53 2.01 -14.37
CA LEU A 65 -2.85 0.58 -14.21
C LEU A 65 -2.20 -0.01 -12.96
N ALA A 66 -0.94 0.32 -12.70
CA ALA A 66 -0.23 -0.16 -11.51
C ALA A 66 -0.77 0.42 -10.19
N ALA A 67 -1.19 1.70 -10.20
CA ALA A 67 -1.88 2.31 -9.07
C ALA A 67 -3.24 1.67 -8.82
N GLY A 68 -4.01 1.37 -9.89
CA GLY A 68 -5.27 0.62 -9.79
C GLY A 68 -5.09 -0.80 -9.23
N GLY A 69 -3.96 -1.44 -9.52
CA GLY A 69 -3.57 -2.75 -8.99
C GLY A 69 -3.01 -2.72 -7.55
N GLY A 70 -2.83 -1.54 -6.95
CA GLY A 70 -2.29 -1.41 -5.59
C GLY A 70 -0.82 -1.82 -5.43
N ILE A 71 -0.07 -1.94 -6.54
CA ILE A 71 1.34 -2.37 -6.56
C ILE A 71 2.29 -1.17 -6.40
N GLY A 72 1.84 0.04 -6.73
CA GLY A 72 2.68 1.24 -6.77
C GLY A 72 3.54 1.24 -8.03
N GLY A 73 3.23 2.11 -8.99
CA GLY A 73 3.76 2.06 -10.37
C GLY A 73 5.27 2.21 -10.56
N GLY A 74 6.05 2.34 -9.48
CA GLY A 74 7.48 2.63 -9.55
C GLY A 74 8.35 1.55 -10.17
N GLY A 75 7.96 0.27 -10.08
CA GLY A 75 8.76 -0.81 -10.66
C GLY A 75 8.85 -0.79 -12.19
N LEU A 76 7.84 -0.24 -12.87
CA LEU A 76 7.74 -0.26 -14.33
C LEU A 76 8.37 0.96 -14.99
N LEU A 77 8.56 2.05 -14.25
CA LEU A 77 9.04 3.32 -14.82
C LEU A 77 10.49 3.26 -15.28
N VAL A 78 11.39 2.62 -14.52
CA VAL A 78 12.81 2.53 -14.91
C VAL A 78 13.00 1.71 -16.21
N PRO A 79 12.46 0.49 -16.35
CA PRO A 79 12.54 -0.24 -17.61
C PRO A 79 11.89 0.50 -18.77
N LEU A 80 10.76 1.17 -18.53
CA LEU A 80 10.07 1.93 -19.57
C LEU A 80 10.91 3.11 -20.06
N PHE A 81 11.57 3.84 -19.16
CA PHE A 81 12.48 4.93 -19.53
C PHE A 81 13.71 4.42 -20.28
N ILE A 82 14.22 3.23 -19.97
CA ILE A 82 15.33 2.62 -20.70
C ILE A 82 14.90 2.14 -22.09
N LEU A 83 13.75 1.46 -22.20
CA LEU A 83 13.32 0.80 -23.45
C LEU A 83 12.65 1.74 -24.44
N VAL A 84 11.81 2.68 -23.95
CA VAL A 84 11.00 3.55 -24.82
C VAL A 84 11.70 4.88 -25.06
N LEU A 85 12.27 5.46 -24.00
CA LEU A 85 12.94 6.76 -24.05
C LEU A 85 14.47 6.64 -24.19
N ALA A 86 15.02 5.43 -24.28
CA ALA A 86 16.45 5.21 -24.49
C ALA A 86 17.39 5.88 -23.46
N PHE A 87 16.89 6.15 -22.25
CA PHE A 87 17.72 6.67 -21.18
C PHE A 87 18.71 5.62 -20.68
N THR A 88 19.91 6.07 -20.31
CA THR A 88 20.84 5.19 -19.59
C THR A 88 20.28 4.84 -18.20
N PRO A 89 20.60 3.68 -17.60
CA PRO A 89 20.12 3.32 -16.27
C PRO A 89 20.45 4.38 -15.19
N HIS A 90 21.56 5.10 -15.35
CA HIS A 90 21.97 6.17 -14.44
C HIS A 90 21.09 7.43 -14.54
N ASP A 91 20.52 7.69 -15.71
CA ASP A 91 19.61 8.83 -15.94
C ASP A 91 18.15 8.45 -15.67
N ALA A 92 17.76 7.22 -16.03
CA ALA A 92 16.41 6.70 -15.82
C ALA A 92 16.07 6.55 -14.33
N THR A 93 17.03 6.12 -13.50
CA THR A 93 16.84 5.93 -12.05
C THR A 93 16.35 7.21 -11.35
N PRO A 94 17.04 8.36 -11.42
CA PRO A 94 16.56 9.58 -10.76
C PRO A 94 15.27 10.15 -11.37
N LEU A 95 15.04 9.99 -12.69
CA LEU A 95 13.79 10.42 -13.32
C LEU A 95 12.59 9.62 -12.78
N SER A 96 12.76 8.31 -12.60
CA SER A 96 11.71 7.45 -12.05
C SER A 96 11.35 7.82 -10.61
N SER A 97 12.34 8.11 -9.77
CA SER A 97 12.11 8.49 -8.37
C SER A 97 11.27 9.77 -8.25
N ILE A 98 11.45 10.74 -9.15
CA ILE A 98 10.65 11.97 -9.18
C ILE A 98 9.19 11.65 -9.55
N ALA A 99 8.99 10.81 -10.56
CA ALA A 99 7.64 10.38 -10.97
C ALA A 99 6.93 9.59 -9.85
N ILE A 100 7.65 8.67 -9.19
CA ILE A 100 7.13 7.89 -8.06
C ILE A 100 6.74 8.81 -6.89
N PHE A 101 7.60 9.78 -6.55
CA PHE A 101 7.31 10.75 -5.51
C PHE A 101 6.03 11.55 -5.80
N GLY A 102 5.83 11.96 -7.06
CA GLY A 102 4.59 12.63 -7.48
C GLY A 102 3.34 11.76 -7.27
N GLY A 103 3.42 10.48 -7.63
CA GLY A 103 2.36 9.50 -7.41
C GLY A 103 2.05 9.28 -5.92
N ALA A 104 3.09 9.11 -5.10
CA ALA A 104 2.95 8.94 -3.65
C ALA A 104 2.31 10.17 -2.99
N LEU A 105 2.69 11.39 -3.41
CA LEU A 105 2.10 12.63 -2.91
C LEU A 105 0.60 12.73 -3.26
N ALA A 106 0.22 12.37 -4.48
CA ALA A 106 -1.18 12.33 -4.89
C ALA A 106 -1.98 11.29 -4.09
N ASN A 107 -1.43 10.09 -3.89
CA ASN A 107 -2.07 9.03 -3.11
C ASN A 107 -2.22 9.42 -1.63
N LEU A 108 -1.20 10.03 -1.03
CA LEU A 108 -1.25 10.57 0.31
C LEU A 108 -2.37 11.63 0.44
N ALA A 109 -2.46 12.58 -0.50
CA ALA A 109 -3.50 13.60 -0.50
C ALA A 109 -4.92 13.02 -0.52
N LEU A 110 -5.15 11.96 -1.29
CA LEU A 110 -6.44 11.27 -1.37
C LEU A 110 -6.75 10.45 -0.10
N ASN A 111 -5.76 9.76 0.46
CA ASN A 111 -5.94 8.86 1.61
C ASN A 111 -5.94 9.56 2.96
N LEU A 112 -5.35 10.76 3.08
CA LEU A 112 -5.36 11.55 4.33
C LEU A 112 -6.78 11.87 4.82
N ARG A 113 -7.75 11.97 3.91
CA ARG A 113 -9.16 12.24 4.23
C ARG A 113 -9.97 10.97 4.49
N ARG A 114 -9.44 9.78 4.20
CA ARG A 114 -10.14 8.51 4.35
C ARG A 114 -9.93 7.95 5.77
N ARG A 115 -10.98 7.32 6.29
CA ARG A 115 -10.96 6.63 7.58
C ARG A 115 -11.03 5.13 7.38
N ASN A 116 -10.48 4.37 8.33
CA ASN A 116 -10.48 2.92 8.25
C ASN A 116 -11.92 2.37 8.38
N PRO A 117 -12.47 1.69 7.36
CA PRO A 117 -13.81 1.11 7.41
C PRO A 117 -13.85 -0.23 8.16
N SER A 118 -12.69 -0.86 8.39
CA SER A 118 -12.57 -2.22 8.92
C SER A 118 -12.04 -2.19 10.36
N GLY A 119 -12.67 -2.94 11.27
CA GLY A 119 -12.25 -3.08 12.68
C GLY A 119 -13.41 -3.05 13.67
N LEU A 120 -13.12 -3.23 14.96
CA LEU A 120 -14.09 -3.24 16.06
C LEU A 120 -14.87 -1.92 16.17
N ARG A 121 -14.29 -0.82 15.68
CA ARG A 121 -14.91 0.53 15.64
C ARG A 121 -14.71 1.19 14.28
N PRO A 122 -15.59 0.91 13.30
CA PRO A 122 -15.51 1.46 11.96
C PRO A 122 -15.47 3.00 11.97
N GLY A 123 -14.59 3.60 11.17
CA GLY A 123 -14.51 5.06 10.98
C GLY A 123 -13.88 5.84 12.15
N LEU A 124 -13.36 5.17 13.18
CA LEU A 124 -12.68 5.84 14.29
C LEU A 124 -11.25 6.26 13.91
N ARG A 125 -10.45 5.32 13.39
CA ARG A 125 -9.02 5.53 13.10
C ARG A 125 -8.80 6.02 11.66
N PRO A 126 -7.71 6.76 11.38
CA PRO A 126 -7.27 7.05 10.01
C PRO A 126 -7.03 5.76 9.21
N LEU A 127 -7.17 5.83 7.88
CA LEU A 127 -6.87 4.68 7.01
C LEU A 127 -5.38 4.34 7.01
N ILE A 128 -4.51 5.35 7.18
CA ILE A 128 -3.06 5.20 7.21
C ILE A 128 -2.60 4.79 8.61
N SER A 129 -1.84 3.70 8.70
CA SER A 129 -1.25 3.23 9.96
C SER A 129 0.05 3.97 10.26
N PHE A 130 -0.05 5.15 10.89
CA PHE A 130 1.12 5.98 11.22
C PHE A 130 2.16 5.27 12.11
N GLU A 131 1.75 4.34 12.97
CA GLU A 131 2.70 3.54 13.78
C GLU A 131 3.64 2.70 12.93
N VAL A 132 3.09 2.07 11.89
CA VAL A 132 3.88 1.25 10.98
C VAL A 132 4.77 2.15 10.12
N ALA A 133 4.22 3.24 9.59
CA ALA A 133 4.98 4.20 8.79
C ALA A 133 6.19 4.75 9.55
N LEU A 134 6.01 5.20 10.80
CA LEU A 134 7.09 5.73 11.65
C LEU A 134 8.20 4.71 11.92
N MET A 135 7.85 3.43 12.01
CA MET A 135 8.78 2.35 12.34
C MET A 135 9.63 1.96 11.12
N VAL A 136 9.02 1.87 9.94
CA VAL A 136 9.69 1.37 8.73
C VAL A 136 10.40 2.46 7.92
N GLU A 137 9.89 3.69 7.93
CA GLU A 137 10.38 4.76 7.06
C GLU A 137 11.82 5.21 7.34
N PRO A 138 12.25 5.46 8.59
CA PRO A 138 13.59 6.02 8.86
C PRO A 138 14.73 5.14 8.36
N LEU A 139 14.62 3.82 8.58
CA LEU A 139 15.64 2.87 8.14
C LEU A 139 15.58 2.64 6.62
N THR A 140 14.40 2.79 6.01
CA THR A 140 14.23 2.78 4.55
C THR A 140 14.96 3.95 3.91
N ILE A 141 14.83 5.17 4.47
CA ILE A 141 15.55 6.37 4.00
C ILE A 141 17.07 6.16 4.12
N ALA A 142 17.55 5.69 5.27
CA ALA A 142 18.96 5.43 5.48
C ALA A 142 19.53 4.44 4.45
N ALA A 143 18.83 3.34 4.23
CA ALA A 143 19.24 2.32 3.27
C ALA A 143 19.14 2.81 1.81
N ALA A 144 18.13 3.60 1.47
CA ALA A 144 17.99 4.21 0.15
C ALA A 144 19.15 5.17 -0.16
N LEU A 145 19.62 5.95 0.82
CA LEU A 145 20.79 6.83 0.65
C LEU A 145 22.06 6.03 0.35
N ILE A 146 22.26 4.90 1.04
CA ILE A 146 23.36 3.97 0.77
C ILE A 146 23.19 3.36 -0.63
N GLY A 147 21.98 2.94 -0.98
CA GLY A 147 21.66 2.37 -2.30
C GLY A 147 21.92 3.34 -3.44
N CYS A 148 21.57 4.62 -3.28
CA CYS A 148 21.88 5.68 -4.23
C CYS A 148 23.39 5.90 -4.39
N ALA A 149 24.18 5.72 -3.32
CA ALA A 149 25.64 5.77 -3.42
C ALA A 149 26.18 4.57 -4.22
N ILE A 150 25.64 3.37 -4.01
CA ILE A 150 25.97 2.18 -4.79
C ILE A 150 25.59 2.35 -6.27
N ASN A 151 24.42 2.93 -6.58
CA ASN A 151 23.99 3.20 -7.95
C ASN A 151 25.03 4.04 -8.71
N LYS A 152 25.59 5.08 -8.07
CA LYS A 152 26.60 5.96 -8.69
C LYS A 152 27.93 5.26 -9.01
N VAL A 153 28.29 4.24 -8.23
CA VAL A 153 29.56 3.51 -8.38
C VAL A 153 29.40 2.28 -9.28
N SER A 154 28.18 1.77 -9.40
CA SER A 154 27.89 0.54 -10.14
C SER A 154 27.90 0.75 -11.65
N PRO A 155 28.40 -0.19 -12.46
CA PRO A 155 28.25 -0.14 -13.91
C PRO A 155 26.78 -0.24 -14.36
N GLY A 156 26.43 0.42 -15.47
CA GLY A 156 25.06 0.40 -16.00
C GLY A 156 24.51 -1.00 -16.31
N TRP A 157 25.35 -1.91 -16.84
CA TRP A 157 24.95 -3.31 -17.10
C TRP A 157 24.58 -4.06 -15.82
N PHE A 158 25.26 -3.77 -14.71
CA PHE A 158 24.98 -4.40 -13.41
C PHE A 158 23.62 -3.94 -12.89
N LEU A 159 23.31 -2.64 -13.01
CA LEU A 159 22.01 -2.09 -12.66
C LEU A 159 20.89 -2.68 -13.51
N ALA A 160 21.10 -2.83 -14.82
CA ALA A 160 20.14 -3.45 -15.73
C ALA A 160 19.88 -4.94 -15.38
N MET A 161 20.93 -5.71 -15.06
CA MET A 161 20.81 -7.09 -14.62
C MET A 161 20.04 -7.21 -13.31
N LEU A 162 20.36 -6.37 -12.32
CA LEU A 162 19.73 -6.38 -11.02
C LEU A 162 18.25 -5.93 -11.12
N LEU A 163 17.94 -4.93 -11.93
CA LEU A 163 16.57 -4.50 -12.24
C LEU A 163 15.77 -5.62 -12.89
N SER A 164 16.34 -6.28 -13.91
CA SER A 164 15.69 -7.38 -14.62
C SER A 164 15.41 -8.56 -13.68
N ALA A 165 16.37 -8.91 -12.82
CA ALA A 165 16.21 -9.96 -11.82
C ALA A 165 15.12 -9.61 -10.80
N LEU A 166 15.08 -8.37 -10.30
CA LEU A 166 14.05 -7.91 -9.37
C LEU A 166 12.65 -8.00 -10.00
N LEU A 167 12.49 -7.51 -11.23
CA LEU A 167 11.21 -7.54 -11.94
C LEU A 167 10.76 -8.94 -12.28
N THR A 168 11.68 -9.82 -12.63
CA THR A 168 11.37 -11.24 -12.87
C THR A 168 10.90 -11.90 -11.57
N LEU A 169 11.58 -11.64 -10.45
CA LEU A 169 11.21 -12.19 -9.14
C LEU A 169 9.85 -11.67 -8.66
N THR A 170 9.59 -10.36 -8.79
CA THR A 170 8.32 -9.77 -8.39
C THR A 170 7.18 -10.23 -9.30
N ALA A 171 7.38 -10.25 -10.62
CA ALA A 171 6.41 -10.78 -11.56
C ALA A 171 6.09 -12.26 -11.27
N TRP A 172 7.13 -13.09 -11.06
CA TRP A 172 6.94 -14.50 -10.71
C TRP A 172 6.12 -14.68 -9.44
N ARG A 173 6.48 -13.97 -8.36
CA ARG A 173 5.75 -14.07 -7.09
C ARG A 173 4.31 -13.57 -7.21
N THR A 174 4.09 -12.45 -7.89
CA THR A 174 2.75 -11.89 -8.11
C THR A 174 1.89 -12.81 -8.96
N LEU A 175 2.44 -13.39 -10.04
CA LEU A 175 1.73 -14.35 -10.88
C LEU A 175 1.39 -15.64 -10.12
N CYS A 176 2.33 -16.20 -9.37
CA CYS A 176 2.06 -17.41 -8.58
C CYS A 176 0.96 -17.18 -7.55
N LYS A 177 1.02 -16.06 -6.81
CA LYS A 177 -0.01 -15.69 -5.84
C LYS A 177 -1.35 -15.42 -6.53
N GLY A 178 -1.35 -14.72 -7.66
CA GLY A 178 -2.53 -14.44 -8.46
C GLY A 178 -3.22 -15.70 -8.97
N VAL A 179 -2.46 -16.64 -9.55
CA VAL A 179 -2.99 -17.94 -10.01
C VAL A 179 -3.52 -18.76 -8.84
N ALA A 180 -2.85 -18.77 -7.70
CA ALA A 180 -3.33 -19.47 -6.50
C ALA A 180 -4.65 -18.90 -5.99
N THR A 181 -4.81 -17.57 -5.97
CA THR A 181 -6.07 -16.92 -5.59
C THR A 181 -7.17 -17.20 -6.61
N TRP A 182 -6.88 -17.08 -7.91
CA TRP A 182 -7.83 -17.39 -8.98
C TRP A 182 -8.37 -18.82 -8.89
N ARG A 183 -7.50 -19.81 -8.61
CA ARG A 183 -7.93 -21.20 -8.42
C ARG A 183 -8.85 -21.39 -7.22
N LYS A 184 -8.61 -20.65 -6.12
CA LYS A 184 -9.48 -20.70 -4.93
C LYS A 184 -10.85 -20.07 -5.22
N GLU A 185 -10.87 -18.94 -5.92
CA GLU A 185 -12.11 -18.27 -6.35
C GLU A 185 -12.90 -19.14 -7.32
N GLY A 186 -12.23 -19.81 -8.26
CA GLY A 186 -12.85 -20.78 -9.18
C GLY A 186 -13.46 -21.98 -8.43
N ALA A 187 -12.69 -22.63 -7.54
CA ALA A 187 -13.19 -23.75 -6.76
C ALA A 187 -14.36 -23.36 -5.82
N ALA A 188 -14.34 -22.15 -5.27
CA ALA A 188 -15.44 -21.63 -4.46
C ALA A 188 -16.69 -21.32 -5.31
N ALA A 189 -16.51 -20.83 -6.54
CA ALA A 189 -17.60 -20.62 -7.49
C ALA A 189 -18.24 -21.94 -7.91
N ASP A 190 -17.42 -22.96 -8.24
CA ASP A 190 -17.91 -24.30 -8.60
C ASP A 190 -18.65 -24.95 -7.42
N ALA A 191 -18.10 -24.87 -6.20
CA ALA A 191 -18.76 -25.36 -5.00
C ALA A 191 -20.09 -24.64 -4.68
N ALA A 192 -20.21 -23.34 -4.99
CA ALA A 192 -21.45 -22.60 -4.84
C ALA A 192 -22.53 -23.04 -5.86
N VAL A 193 -22.12 -23.39 -7.08
CA VAL A 193 -23.01 -23.93 -8.12
C VAL A 193 -23.48 -25.35 -7.74
N ASP A 194 -22.60 -26.20 -7.23
CA ASP A 194 -22.94 -27.55 -6.77
C ASP A 194 -23.87 -27.51 -5.53
N GLY A 195 -23.64 -26.57 -4.62
CA GLY A 195 -24.50 -26.34 -3.45
C GLY A 195 -25.94 -25.98 -3.84
N TYR A 196 -26.14 -25.12 -4.85
CA TYR A 196 -27.47 -24.78 -5.36
C TYR A 196 -28.16 -25.97 -6.06
N SER A 197 -27.38 -26.81 -6.75
CA SER A 197 -27.86 -28.00 -7.45
C SER A 197 -28.38 -29.10 -6.50
N SER A 198 -27.88 -29.15 -5.26
CA SER A 198 -28.33 -30.09 -4.22
C SER A 198 -29.67 -29.72 -3.55
N LEU A 199 -30.13 -28.47 -3.71
CA LEU A 199 -31.38 -27.95 -3.13
C LEU A 199 -32.59 -27.99 -4.09
N SER A 200 -32.42 -28.49 -5.31
CA SER A 200 -33.54 -28.73 -6.24
C SER A 200 -33.88 -30.22 -6.36
N PRO A 201 -34.77 -30.77 -5.52
CA PRO A 201 -35.45 -32.00 -5.88
C PRO A 201 -36.51 -31.66 -6.94
N HIS A 202 -36.19 -31.94 -8.21
CA HIS A 202 -37.22 -32.14 -9.22
C HIS A 202 -38.10 -33.31 -8.79
N ARG A 203 -39.19 -33.01 -8.06
CA ARG A 203 -40.33 -33.92 -7.96
C ARG A 203 -41.02 -33.92 -9.33
N ARG A 204 -40.68 -34.90 -10.17
CA ARG A 204 -41.57 -35.31 -11.25
C ARG A 204 -42.88 -35.77 -10.61
N PRO A 205 -44.06 -35.25 -10.99
CA PRO A 205 -45.31 -35.84 -10.55
C PRO A 205 -45.45 -37.19 -11.27
N THR A 206 -45.26 -38.25 -10.51
CA THR A 206 -45.71 -39.60 -10.88
C THR A 206 -47.23 -39.59 -10.99
N SER A 207 -47.71 -39.87 -12.20
CA SER A 207 -48.98 -40.52 -12.53
C SER A 207 -49.79 -41.04 -11.34
N THR A 208 -50.92 -40.39 -11.05
CA THR A 208 -52.11 -41.08 -10.53
C THR A 208 -53.38 -40.42 -11.07
N ALA A 209 -54.24 -41.31 -11.59
CA ALA A 209 -55.68 -41.19 -11.79
C ALA A 209 -56.21 -40.19 -12.85
N ALA A 210 -56.66 -40.78 -13.96
CA ALA A 210 -57.62 -40.19 -14.87
C ALA A 210 -58.96 -39.90 -14.18
N SER A 211 -59.44 -38.65 -14.34
CA SER A 211 -60.79 -38.18 -14.72
C SER A 211 -62.06 -38.81 -14.08
N PRO A 212 -63.19 -38.06 -13.93
CA PRO A 212 -63.78 -37.32 -15.05
C PRO A 212 -64.41 -35.93 -14.75
N PHE A 213 -64.33 -35.07 -15.77
CA PHE A 213 -65.32 -34.10 -16.26
C PHE A 213 -66.10 -33.19 -15.30
N THR A 214 -66.07 -31.87 -15.59
CA THR A 214 -67.26 -31.13 -16.11
C THR A 214 -66.83 -29.88 -16.88
N ILE A 215 -67.52 -29.66 -18.01
CA ILE A 215 -67.40 -28.62 -19.04
C ILE A 215 -68.28 -27.41 -18.70
N ALA A 216 -67.82 -26.18 -18.98
CA ALA A 216 -68.59 -25.08 -19.61
C ALA A 216 -67.70 -23.80 -19.65
N ALA A 217 -67.10 -23.44 -20.79
CA ALA A 217 -67.64 -22.56 -21.85
C ALA A 217 -67.97 -21.14 -21.33
N ALA A 218 -67.02 -20.20 -21.38
CA ALA A 218 -66.75 -19.25 -22.48
C ALA A 218 -67.80 -18.12 -22.61
N THR A 219 -67.37 -16.85 -22.51
CA THR A 219 -67.37 -15.90 -23.65
C THR A 219 -66.77 -14.52 -23.32
N PRO A 220 -66.18 -13.82 -24.31
CA PRO A 220 -65.51 -12.52 -24.21
C PRO A 220 -66.29 -11.38 -24.91
N THR A 221 -65.93 -10.11 -24.66
CA THR A 221 -65.93 -8.94 -25.60
C THR A 221 -65.63 -7.65 -24.81
N ASN A 222 -64.52 -6.93 -25.01
CA ASN A 222 -64.08 -6.03 -26.09
C ASN A 222 -64.50 -4.55 -25.91
N THR A 223 -63.50 -3.65 -25.72
CA THR A 223 -63.55 -2.22 -26.11
C THR A 223 -62.13 -1.62 -26.31
N VAL A 224 -61.64 -1.70 -27.56
CA VAL A 224 -60.97 -0.72 -28.45
C VAL A 224 -60.17 0.52 -27.91
N VAL A 225 -58.82 0.53 -28.13
CA VAL A 225 -57.87 1.50 -28.83
C VAL A 225 -57.70 2.96 -28.28
N PRO A 226 -56.60 3.78 -28.47
CA PRO A 226 -55.33 3.67 -29.26
C PRO A 226 -53.96 4.19 -28.66
N LEU A 227 -52.88 3.89 -29.43
CA LEU A 227 -51.68 4.68 -29.89
C LEU A 227 -50.46 5.07 -28.97
N MET A 228 -49.28 4.73 -29.51
CA MET A 228 -47.85 5.05 -29.19
C MET A 228 -47.44 6.48 -29.64
N PRO A 229 -46.31 7.11 -29.18
CA PRO A 229 -44.92 6.71 -29.52
C PRO A 229 -43.79 6.97 -28.47
N ALA A 230 -42.59 6.49 -28.84
CA ALA A 230 -41.26 6.41 -28.18
C ALA A 230 -40.69 7.75 -27.61
N GLU A 231 -39.75 7.82 -26.64
CA GLU A 231 -38.35 7.35 -26.66
C GLU A 231 -37.62 7.44 -25.28
N ILE A 232 -36.65 6.52 -25.07
CA ILE A 232 -35.28 6.67 -24.48
C ILE A 232 -35.01 6.77 -22.95
N MET A 233 -34.11 5.86 -22.51
CA MET A 233 -33.16 5.82 -21.37
C MET A 233 -33.65 5.82 -19.92
N GLY A 234 -33.45 4.65 -19.29
CA GLY A 234 -32.45 4.49 -18.22
C GLY A 234 -32.81 4.96 -16.80
N ARG A 235 -32.64 4.02 -15.85
CA ARG A 235 -32.42 4.21 -14.40
C ARG A 235 -33.68 4.17 -13.52
N SER A 236 -34.06 2.96 -13.11
CA SER A 236 -35.03 2.75 -12.02
C SER A 236 -34.40 3.09 -10.67
N GLN A 237 -34.91 4.15 -10.06
CA GLN A 237 -34.91 4.37 -8.62
C GLN A 237 -35.89 3.40 -7.95
N VAL A 238 -35.66 3.08 -6.68
CA VAL A 238 -36.69 2.60 -5.74
C VAL A 238 -36.84 3.68 -4.66
N PRO A 239 -38.06 4.07 -4.23
CA PRO A 239 -38.31 5.35 -3.57
C PRO A 239 -38.41 5.26 -2.05
N ALA A 240 -38.29 6.44 -1.44
CA ALA A 240 -38.44 6.75 -0.02
C ALA A 240 -39.89 6.75 0.47
N ILE A 241 -40.10 6.44 1.76
CA ILE A 241 -41.36 6.74 2.48
C ILE A 241 -41.09 7.48 3.80
N ALA A 242 -41.60 8.71 3.82
CA ALA A 242 -42.22 9.53 4.86
C ALA A 242 -41.55 9.80 6.23
N ARG A 243 -41.23 11.09 6.44
CA ARG A 243 -41.14 11.76 7.74
C ARG A 243 -42.55 12.09 8.26
N GLY A 244 -42.84 11.69 9.50
CA GLY A 244 -43.94 12.23 10.32
C GLY A 244 -43.36 12.93 11.54
N ARG A 245 -43.87 14.13 11.83
CA ARG A 245 -43.41 15.10 12.83
C ARG A 245 -44.44 15.12 13.97
N SER A 246 -44.08 14.92 15.23
CA SER A 246 -44.75 15.59 16.37
C SER A 246 -44.01 15.41 17.69
N ARG A 247 -44.38 16.30 18.60
CA ARG A 247 -43.72 16.80 19.80
C ARG A 247 -44.15 16.09 21.10
N ASP A 248 -43.30 16.32 22.12
CA ASP A 248 -43.59 16.53 23.54
C ASP A 248 -43.98 15.38 24.50
N LEU A 249 -43.51 15.61 25.74
CA LEU A 249 -43.97 15.15 27.06
C LEU A 249 -43.27 13.93 27.68
N GLY A 250 -42.77 14.16 28.89
CA GLY A 250 -42.10 13.17 29.73
C GLY A 250 -43.00 12.57 30.81
N ARG A 251 -42.29 12.00 31.81
CA ARG A 251 -42.71 11.62 33.17
C ARG A 251 -43.21 10.18 33.39
N SER A 252 -42.38 9.47 34.18
CA SER A 252 -42.65 8.52 35.27
C SER A 252 -43.45 7.22 35.08
N ARG A 253 -42.80 6.15 35.61
CA ARG A 253 -43.28 5.12 36.55
C ARG A 253 -43.85 3.77 36.05
N GLU A 254 -43.21 2.73 36.59
CA GLU A 254 -43.75 1.50 37.22
C GLU A 254 -44.31 0.34 36.36
N THR A 255 -43.53 -0.75 36.36
CA THR A 255 -43.88 -2.16 36.67
C THR A 255 -45.16 -2.79 36.10
N THR A 256 -45.02 -3.91 35.37
CA THR A 256 -45.51 -5.24 35.81
C THR A 256 -45.08 -6.38 34.88
N SER A 257 -45.00 -7.56 35.50
CA SER A 257 -44.31 -8.80 35.13
C SER A 257 -44.95 -9.65 34.02
N ALA A 258 -44.13 -10.49 33.39
CA ALA A 258 -44.47 -11.86 32.98
C ALA A 258 -43.19 -12.70 32.77
N GLU A 259 -42.89 -13.59 33.71
CA GLU A 259 -41.96 -14.75 33.58
C GLU A 259 -42.68 -15.90 32.83
N ILE A 260 -42.05 -16.88 32.15
CA ILE A 260 -41.45 -18.18 32.61
C ILE A 260 -41.24 -19.04 31.29
N PRO A 261 -40.40 -20.11 31.13
CA PRO A 261 -39.40 -20.77 32.00
C PRO A 261 -37.99 -21.04 31.40
N ILE A 262 -37.14 -21.51 32.31
CA ILE A 262 -35.73 -21.95 32.29
C ILE A 262 -35.60 -23.47 32.05
N SER A 263 -34.50 -23.93 31.45
CA SER A 263 -33.69 -25.12 31.84
C SER A 263 -32.50 -25.23 30.86
N ALA A 264 -31.24 -25.51 31.23
CA ALA A 264 -30.64 -26.06 32.44
C ALA A 264 -29.18 -25.60 32.52
N ILE A 265 -28.67 -25.37 33.74
CA ILE A 265 -27.34 -25.77 34.26
C ILE A 265 -27.34 -25.38 35.75
N SER A 266 -27.20 -26.39 36.61
CA SER A 266 -27.22 -26.28 38.08
C SER A 266 -25.91 -25.68 38.61
N PRO A 267 -25.92 -24.85 39.67
CA PRO A 267 -24.74 -24.38 40.35
C PRO A 267 -24.57 -25.12 41.68
N ASP A 268 -23.89 -26.27 41.67
CA ASP A 268 -23.38 -26.91 42.88
C ASP A 268 -21.98 -27.44 42.58
N ASP A 269 -20.97 -26.64 42.91
CA ASP A 269 -19.61 -27.08 43.25
C ASP A 269 -18.85 -25.88 43.85
N LEU A 270 -19.41 -25.32 44.92
CA LEU A 270 -18.70 -24.45 45.86
C LEU A 270 -18.15 -25.33 46.99
N ALA A 271 -16.95 -25.86 46.79
CA ALA A 271 -16.15 -26.44 47.86
C ALA A 271 -14.78 -25.74 47.90
N ILE A 272 -14.58 -25.01 49.00
CA ILE A 272 -13.34 -24.37 49.40
C ILE A 272 -12.38 -25.44 49.95
N SER A 273 -11.11 -25.44 49.52
CA SER A 273 -9.98 -25.79 50.39
C SER A 273 -8.65 -25.24 49.85
N PRO A 274 -7.71 -24.80 50.71
CA PRO A 274 -6.63 -23.89 50.38
C PRO A 274 -5.30 -24.61 50.17
N THR A 275 -4.59 -24.32 49.10
CA THR A 275 -3.13 -24.50 49.06
C THR A 275 -2.54 -23.46 48.12
N GLY A 276 -1.58 -22.70 48.66
CA GLY A 276 -0.83 -21.73 47.87
C GLY A 276 0.09 -22.47 46.91
N ASP A 277 0.03 -22.09 45.64
CA ASP A 277 1.22 -21.99 44.80
C ASP A 277 0.95 -21.02 43.64
N ARG A 278 1.80 -20.00 43.55
CA ARG A 278 1.76 -18.99 42.49
C ARG A 278 2.38 -19.57 41.22
N HIS A 279 1.55 -20.19 40.39
CA HIS A 279 1.88 -20.38 38.98
C HIS A 279 0.85 -19.66 38.11
N LEU A 280 1.27 -18.52 37.54
CA LEU A 280 0.56 -17.83 36.47
C LEU A 280 0.47 -18.78 35.26
N ALA A 281 -0.67 -19.43 35.08
CA ALA A 281 -1.03 -20.11 33.85
C ALA A 281 -1.39 -19.05 32.79
N ILE A 282 -0.49 -18.82 31.84
CA ILE A 282 -0.73 -18.01 30.64
C ILE A 282 -1.44 -18.90 29.62
N SER A 283 -2.75 -18.67 29.41
CA SER A 283 -3.54 -19.32 28.35
C SER A 283 -3.34 -18.64 26.99
N PRO A 284 -3.25 -19.37 25.85
CA PRO A 284 -2.89 -18.83 24.54
C PRO A 284 -4.08 -18.49 23.62
N THR A 285 -5.24 -18.08 24.14
CA THR A 285 -6.41 -17.70 23.34
C THR A 285 -6.72 -16.22 23.49
N TRP A 286 -6.47 -15.45 22.43
CA TRP A 286 -6.56 -13.98 22.39
C TRP A 286 -7.91 -13.45 21.90
N GLU A 287 -9.00 -14.23 21.99
CA GLU A 287 -10.35 -13.72 21.80
C GLU A 287 -10.78 -12.89 23.02
N ILE A 288 -10.31 -11.65 23.09
CA ILE A 288 -10.92 -10.63 23.96
C ILE A 288 -12.01 -9.94 23.15
N ILE A 289 -13.15 -10.61 22.99
CA ILE A 289 -14.40 -9.87 22.82
C ILE A 289 -14.59 -9.18 24.17
N PRO A 290 -14.53 -7.82 24.26
CA PRO A 290 -14.86 -7.19 25.53
C PRO A 290 -16.27 -7.64 25.89
N PRO A 291 -16.50 -8.20 27.10
CA PRO A 291 -17.84 -8.60 27.49
C PRO A 291 -18.75 -7.40 27.30
N PHE A 292 -19.79 -7.57 26.48
CA PHE A 292 -20.79 -6.54 26.22
C PHE A 292 -21.27 -5.99 27.56
N GLY A 293 -20.97 -4.72 27.85
CA GLY A 293 -21.54 -4.01 29.01
C GLY A 293 -20.58 -3.58 30.13
N GLN A 294 -19.27 -3.80 30.06
CA GLN A 294 -18.36 -3.17 31.06
C GLN A 294 -18.16 -1.67 30.76
N PRO A 295 -18.31 -0.76 31.75
CA PRO A 295 -18.13 0.67 31.54
C PRO A 295 -16.67 1.00 31.17
N GLU A 296 -16.47 1.63 30.02
CA GLU A 296 -15.13 2.01 29.57
C GLU A 296 -14.43 2.93 30.58
N SER A 297 -13.25 2.52 31.05
CA SER A 297 -12.45 3.36 31.97
C SER A 297 -12.15 4.73 31.33
N PRO A 298 -12.09 5.83 32.11
CA PRO A 298 -11.79 7.16 31.56
C PRO A 298 -10.43 7.20 30.86
N LYS A 299 -9.47 6.38 31.30
CA LYS A 299 -8.15 6.23 30.70
C LYS A 299 -8.21 5.52 29.33
N LEU A 300 -9.07 4.54 29.13
CA LEU A 300 -9.29 3.86 27.85
C LEU A 300 -9.99 4.80 26.85
N ARG A 301 -10.99 5.57 27.30
CA ARG A 301 -11.65 6.61 26.49
C ARG A 301 -10.68 7.66 25.98
N ALA A 302 -9.77 8.12 26.84
CA ALA A 302 -8.72 9.06 26.43
C ALA A 302 -7.78 8.46 25.37
N LEU A 303 -7.42 7.19 25.51
CA LEU A 303 -6.56 6.47 24.55
C LEU A 303 -7.25 6.32 23.18
N LEU A 304 -8.53 5.94 23.16
CA LEU A 304 -9.33 5.81 21.94
C LEU A 304 -9.51 7.14 21.20
N ARG A 305 -9.72 8.24 21.94
CA ARG A 305 -9.73 9.59 21.33
C ARG A 305 -8.39 9.97 20.73
N GLY A 306 -7.28 9.50 21.32
CA GLY A 306 -5.93 9.69 20.77
C GLY A 306 -5.75 8.98 19.44
N GLU A 307 -6.20 7.72 19.34
CA GLU A 307 -6.14 6.92 18.10
C GLU A 307 -7.08 7.43 17.00
N ALA A 308 -8.14 8.15 17.37
CA ALA A 308 -9.06 8.76 16.40
C ALA A 308 -8.44 9.96 15.66
N ARG A 309 -7.39 10.56 16.20
CA ARG A 309 -6.72 11.72 15.60
C ARG A 309 -5.55 11.24 14.74
N ALA A 310 -5.35 11.93 13.62
CA ALA A 310 -4.10 11.82 12.88
C ALA A 310 -2.94 12.19 13.82
N ARG A 311 -1.86 11.43 13.78
CA ARG A 311 -0.70 11.63 14.65
C ARG A 311 0.22 12.72 14.12
N VAL A 312 -0.33 13.94 14.01
CA VAL A 312 0.31 15.06 13.30
C VAL A 312 1.71 15.37 13.84
N GLY A 313 1.92 15.29 15.16
CA GLY A 313 3.25 15.52 15.75
C GLY A 313 4.30 14.49 15.33
N GLU A 314 3.92 13.22 15.19
CA GLU A 314 4.83 12.16 14.75
C GLU A 314 5.11 12.26 13.25
N VAL A 315 4.08 12.55 12.47
CA VAL A 315 4.21 12.84 11.04
C VAL A 315 5.11 14.06 10.82
N ALA A 316 4.94 15.12 11.61
CA ALA A 316 5.81 16.30 11.55
C ALA A 316 7.26 15.96 11.90
N ALA A 317 7.50 15.09 12.89
CA ALA A 317 8.84 14.63 13.25
C ALA A 317 9.49 13.81 12.11
N LEU A 318 8.72 12.94 11.45
CA LEU A 318 9.18 12.18 10.29
C LEU A 318 9.47 13.09 9.08
N LEU A 319 8.60 14.06 8.81
CA LEU A 319 8.80 15.07 7.77
C LEU A 319 10.02 15.95 8.06
N ALA A 320 10.23 16.34 9.31
CA ALA A 320 11.44 17.06 9.72
C ALA A 320 12.70 16.24 9.49
N LEU A 321 12.70 14.94 9.81
CA LEU A 321 13.81 14.03 9.48
C LEU A 321 14.04 13.97 7.96
N LEU A 322 13.00 13.83 7.16
CA LEU A 322 13.07 13.82 5.70
C LEU A 322 13.65 15.12 5.14
N LEU A 323 13.16 16.27 5.61
CA LEU A 323 13.65 17.59 5.21
C LEU A 323 15.10 17.80 5.63
N LEU A 324 15.50 17.33 6.81
CA LEU A 324 16.89 17.37 7.28
C LEU A 324 17.79 16.48 6.41
N CYS A 325 17.37 15.25 6.10
CA CYS A 325 18.09 14.37 5.19
C CYS A 325 18.20 14.95 3.78
N LEU A 326 17.13 15.58 3.28
CA LEU A 326 17.12 16.28 2.00
C LEU A 326 18.10 17.46 2.02
N LEU A 327 18.06 18.31 3.05
CA LEU A 327 18.97 19.43 3.23
C LEU A 327 20.43 18.97 3.24
N LEU A 328 20.75 17.93 4.04
CA LEU A 328 22.09 17.33 4.07
C LEU A 328 22.49 16.74 2.70
N SER A 329 21.54 16.24 1.93
CA SER A 329 21.79 15.71 0.57
C SER A 329 22.05 16.83 -0.43
N LEU A 330 21.35 17.96 -0.30
CA LEU A 330 21.57 19.17 -1.09
C LEU A 330 22.94 19.80 -0.75
N LEU A 331 23.30 19.84 0.54
CA LEU A 331 24.62 20.29 1.03
C LEU A 331 25.77 19.43 0.48
N ARG A 332 25.55 18.11 0.28
CA ARG A 332 26.53 17.19 -0.31
C ARG A 332 26.81 17.46 -1.80
N GLY A 333 25.90 18.15 -2.51
CA GLY A 333 26.03 18.42 -3.93
C GLY A 333 25.49 17.32 -4.85
N ARG A 334 24.84 17.76 -5.93
CA ARG A 334 24.24 16.88 -6.95
C ARG A 334 25.07 16.80 -8.25
N ARG A 335 25.96 17.77 -8.50
CA ARG A 335 26.93 17.79 -9.62
C ARG A 335 28.30 18.25 -9.13
N ARG A 336 29.32 17.93 -9.92
CA ARG A 336 30.75 18.00 -9.56
C ARG A 336 31.21 19.40 -9.14
N ASP A 337 30.46 20.47 -9.46
CA ASP A 337 30.93 21.86 -9.23
C ASP A 337 29.96 22.81 -8.50
N ASP A 338 28.66 22.48 -8.32
CA ASP A 338 27.69 23.34 -7.61
C ASP A 338 27.19 22.72 -6.31
N SER A 339 28.11 22.53 -5.37
CA SER A 339 27.73 22.29 -3.96
C SER A 339 27.86 23.60 -3.21
N LEU A 340 26.86 24.00 -2.42
CA LEU A 340 26.94 25.20 -1.55
C LEU A 340 28.19 25.22 -0.65
N LEU A 341 28.80 24.05 -0.42
CA LEU A 341 30.01 23.84 0.38
C LEU A 341 31.21 23.26 -0.42
N GLN A 342 31.17 23.24 -1.76
CA GLN A 342 32.22 22.69 -2.65
C GLN A 342 32.75 21.30 -2.20
N VAL A 343 31.86 20.37 -1.85
CA VAL A 343 32.26 19.02 -1.42
C VAL A 343 32.54 18.16 -2.65
N GLN A 344 33.81 17.83 -2.88
CA GLN A 344 34.21 16.95 -3.98
C GLN A 344 33.64 15.54 -3.83
N CYS A 345 33.18 14.96 -4.94
CA CYS A 345 32.69 13.58 -4.99
C CYS A 345 33.80 12.61 -4.57
N GLY A 346 33.50 11.72 -3.60
CA GLY A 346 34.47 10.76 -3.07
C GLY A 346 35.35 11.27 -1.93
N SER A 347 35.25 12.56 -1.55
CA SER A 347 35.99 13.11 -0.41
C SER A 347 35.54 12.55 0.95
N VAL A 348 36.39 12.67 1.98
CA VAL A 348 36.04 12.30 3.36
C VAL A 348 34.80 13.06 3.85
N ARG A 349 34.65 14.34 3.45
CA ARG A 349 33.47 15.16 3.77
C ARG A 349 32.20 14.63 3.12
N TYR A 350 32.28 14.15 1.88
CA TYR A 350 31.16 13.52 1.16
C TYR A 350 30.65 12.28 1.90
N TRP A 351 31.55 11.38 2.29
CA TRP A 351 31.21 10.17 3.03
C TRP A 351 30.79 10.47 4.47
N GLY A 352 31.40 11.47 5.12
CA GLY A 352 31.03 11.94 6.45
C GLY A 352 29.57 12.44 6.52
N LEU A 353 29.12 13.21 5.51
CA LEU A 353 27.72 13.63 5.43
C LEU A 353 26.75 12.46 5.23
N LEU A 354 27.12 11.47 4.43
CA LEU A 354 26.31 10.25 4.25
C LEU A 354 26.22 9.44 5.54
N VAL A 355 27.34 9.23 6.23
CA VAL A 355 27.37 8.53 7.52
C VAL A 355 26.53 9.27 8.56
N LEU A 356 26.65 10.60 8.62
CA LEU A 356 25.83 11.43 9.51
C LEU A 356 24.33 11.25 9.25
N GLN A 357 23.89 11.25 7.98
CA GLN A 357 22.50 11.00 7.62
C GLN A 357 22.02 9.62 8.10
N VAL A 358 22.82 8.57 7.86
CA VAL A 358 22.50 7.20 8.29
C VAL A 358 22.41 7.11 9.81
N LEU A 359 23.33 7.75 10.54
CA LEU A 359 23.33 7.78 12.01
C LEU A 359 22.11 8.52 12.56
N LEU A 360 21.74 9.68 11.99
CA LEU A 360 20.54 10.44 12.40
C LEU A 360 19.26 9.64 12.18
N ALA A 361 19.11 9.01 11.01
CA ALA A 361 17.96 8.18 10.69
C ALA A 361 17.88 6.93 11.59
N THR A 362 19.03 6.31 11.90
CA THR A 362 19.11 5.16 12.81
C THR A 362 18.78 5.56 14.25
N ALA A 363 19.30 6.69 14.73
CA ALA A 363 18.99 7.23 16.06
C ALA A 363 17.49 7.54 16.19
N PHE A 364 16.89 8.15 15.17
CA PHE A 364 15.44 8.38 15.12
C PHE A 364 14.66 7.05 15.15
N ALA A 365 15.08 6.05 14.37
CA ALA A 365 14.44 4.72 14.37
C ALA A 365 14.48 4.05 15.76
N LEU A 366 15.61 4.13 16.46
CA LEU A 366 15.76 3.60 17.82
C LEU A 366 14.87 4.34 18.82
N GLY A 367 14.76 5.66 18.69
CA GLY A 367 13.85 6.48 19.49
C GLY A 367 12.39 6.11 19.26
N VAL A 368 11.95 6.03 18.00
CA VAL A 368 10.60 5.58 17.63
C VAL A 368 10.33 4.19 18.18
N ARG A 369 11.29 3.26 18.06
CA ARG A 369 11.16 1.90 18.60
C ARG A 369 10.89 1.90 20.11
N ALA A 370 11.66 2.67 20.88
CA ALA A 370 11.45 2.77 22.32
C ALA A 370 10.06 3.33 22.68
N VAL A 371 9.62 4.36 21.96
CA VAL A 371 8.28 4.96 22.14
C VAL A 371 7.17 3.98 21.77
N LEU A 372 7.29 3.26 20.66
CA LEU A 372 6.27 2.32 20.18
C LEU A 372 6.10 1.13 21.13
N ILE A 373 7.19 0.56 21.65
CA ILE A 373 7.14 -0.55 22.62
C ILE A 373 6.45 -0.09 23.92
N CYS A 374 6.90 1.04 24.49
CA CYS A 374 6.31 1.57 25.72
C CYS A 374 4.81 1.88 25.56
N ARG A 375 4.40 2.39 24.40
CA ARG A 375 2.98 2.61 24.10
C ARG A 375 2.21 1.31 23.92
N HIS A 376 2.78 0.32 23.25
CA HIS A 376 2.14 -0.98 23.07
C HIS A 376 1.90 -1.66 24.42
N GLU A 377 2.88 -1.69 25.31
CA GLU A 377 2.74 -2.20 26.68
C GLU A 377 1.63 -1.46 27.45
N ARG A 378 1.52 -0.13 27.30
CA ARG A 378 0.42 0.66 27.89
C ARG A 378 -0.95 0.35 27.29
N LYS A 379 -1.03 0.00 26.00
CA LYS A 379 -2.29 -0.41 25.34
C LYS A 379 -2.75 -1.76 25.90
N VAL A 380 -1.84 -2.72 25.99
CA VAL A 380 -2.09 -4.05 26.56
C VAL A 380 -2.52 -3.96 28.02
N ALA A 381 -1.79 -3.20 28.85
CA ALA A 381 -2.11 -3.03 30.28
C ALA A 381 -3.47 -2.36 30.56
N ARG A 382 -4.06 -1.69 29.56
CA ARG A 382 -5.36 -0.99 29.69
C ARG A 382 -6.52 -1.73 29.03
N GLY A 383 -6.30 -2.96 28.54
CA GLY A 383 -7.32 -3.74 27.85
C GLY A 383 -7.79 -3.06 26.55
N PHE A 384 -6.86 -2.49 25.79
CA PHE A 384 -7.21 -1.88 24.50
C PHE A 384 -7.76 -2.93 23.53
N PRO A 385 -8.90 -2.67 22.87
CA PRO A 385 -9.46 -3.60 21.90
C PRO A 385 -8.61 -3.61 20.62
N PHE A 386 -7.83 -4.67 20.44
CA PHE A 386 -7.05 -4.91 19.22
C PHE A 386 -7.90 -5.62 18.18
N ASP A 387 -7.81 -5.17 16.94
CA ASP A 387 -8.41 -5.88 15.81
C ASP A 387 -7.57 -7.09 15.42
N ALA A 388 -8.19 -8.12 14.82
CA ALA A 388 -7.47 -9.30 14.32
C ALA A 388 -6.38 -8.95 13.27
N HIS A 389 -6.50 -7.77 12.64
CA HIS A 389 -5.57 -7.24 11.65
C HIS A 389 -4.66 -6.12 12.20
N ASP A 390 -4.67 -5.85 13.52
CA ASP A 390 -3.77 -4.88 14.15
C ASP A 390 -2.35 -5.47 14.36
N VAL A 391 -1.32 -4.65 14.14
CA VAL A 391 0.08 -5.08 14.31
C VAL A 391 0.44 -5.19 15.79
N MET A 392 0.94 -6.37 16.20
CA MET A 392 1.46 -6.60 17.55
C MET A 392 2.96 -6.26 17.63
N TRP A 393 3.28 -5.25 18.44
CA TRP A 393 4.64 -4.75 18.58
C TRP A 393 5.43 -5.52 19.64
N THR A 394 6.20 -6.51 19.20
CA THR A 394 7.14 -7.25 20.06
C THR A 394 8.58 -6.76 19.88
N ARG A 395 9.47 -7.09 20.82
CA ARG A 395 10.90 -6.72 20.74
C ARG A 395 11.59 -7.24 19.47
N ARG A 396 11.15 -8.39 18.95
CA ARG A 396 11.66 -9.00 17.71
C ARG A 396 11.05 -8.33 16.47
N ASN A 397 9.73 -8.21 16.42
CA ASN A 397 9.03 -7.65 15.26
C ASN A 397 9.42 -6.19 14.98
N THR A 398 9.63 -5.40 16.05
CA THR A 398 10.12 -4.02 15.95
C THR A 398 11.56 -3.89 15.44
N LEU A 399 12.31 -4.98 15.31
CA LEU A 399 13.64 -5.00 14.71
C LEU A 399 13.61 -5.64 13.31
N VAL A 400 12.90 -6.77 13.18
CA VAL A 400 12.82 -7.52 11.92
C VAL A 400 12.17 -6.67 10.82
N TYR A 401 11.02 -6.03 11.10
CA TYR A 401 10.28 -5.30 10.07
C TYR A 401 11.04 -4.07 9.51
N PRO A 402 11.67 -3.20 10.34
CA PRO A 402 12.54 -2.14 9.81
C PRO A 402 13.73 -2.68 9.04
N LEU A 403 14.37 -3.77 9.48
CA LEU A 403 15.53 -4.34 8.78
C LEU A 403 15.15 -4.94 7.42
N THR A 404 13.99 -5.59 7.32
CA THR A 404 13.48 -6.06 6.01
C THR A 404 13.15 -4.88 5.10
N CYS A 405 12.58 -3.80 5.63
CA CYS A 405 12.36 -2.56 4.88
C CYS A 405 13.67 -1.84 4.50
N ALA A 406 14.72 -1.95 5.32
CA ALA A 406 16.03 -1.41 4.98
C ALA A 406 16.64 -2.15 3.77
N ALA A 407 16.54 -3.49 3.73
CA ALA A 407 16.96 -4.25 2.55
C ALA A 407 16.17 -3.84 1.29
N ALA A 408 14.86 -3.62 1.43
CA ALA A 408 14.02 -3.08 0.37
C ALA A 408 14.44 -1.67 -0.06
N GLY A 409 14.72 -0.78 0.91
CA GLY A 409 15.19 0.59 0.68
C GLY A 409 16.54 0.64 -0.02
N LEU A 410 17.46 -0.29 0.31
CA LEU A 410 18.74 -0.45 -0.39
C LEU A 410 18.52 -0.81 -1.86
N CYS A 411 17.63 -1.77 -2.14
CA CYS A 411 17.26 -2.15 -3.52
C CYS A 411 16.56 -1.00 -4.25
N ALA A 412 15.69 -0.26 -3.55
CA ALA A 412 14.97 0.89 -4.10
C ALA A 412 15.94 2.03 -4.48
N GLY A 413 16.88 2.37 -3.59
CA GLY A 413 17.89 3.39 -3.85
C GLY A 413 18.90 3.00 -4.93
N THR A 414 19.21 1.70 -5.05
CA THR A 414 20.11 1.20 -6.11
C THR A 414 19.45 1.19 -7.48
N LEU A 415 18.16 0.85 -7.58
CA LEU A 415 17.50 0.61 -8.86
C LEU A 415 16.52 1.70 -9.29
N GLY A 416 16.12 2.62 -8.41
CA GLY A 416 15.03 3.57 -8.67
C GLY A 416 13.63 2.96 -8.58
N VAL A 417 13.50 1.70 -8.18
CA VAL A 417 12.21 1.05 -7.99
C VAL A 417 11.64 1.50 -6.65
N GLY A 418 10.53 2.25 -6.67
CA GLY A 418 9.89 2.76 -5.45
C GLY A 418 9.68 1.68 -4.39
N GLY A 419 10.11 1.95 -3.15
CA GLY A 419 10.06 0.97 -2.05
C GLY A 419 8.65 0.48 -1.69
N GLY A 420 7.61 1.18 -2.15
CA GLY A 420 6.19 0.84 -1.94
C GLY A 420 5.80 -0.55 -2.41
N VAL A 421 6.35 -1.03 -3.54
CA VAL A 421 6.07 -2.39 -4.07
C VAL A 421 6.47 -3.47 -3.04
N ILE A 422 7.65 -3.31 -2.44
CA ILE A 422 8.20 -4.29 -1.49
C ILE A 422 7.54 -4.09 -0.11
N LYS A 423 7.36 -2.84 0.30
CA LYS A 423 6.71 -2.48 1.58
C LYS A 423 5.26 -2.96 1.62
N GLY A 424 4.51 -2.87 0.52
CA GLY A 424 3.13 -3.35 0.44
C GLY A 424 3.00 -4.85 0.75
N HIS A 425 3.89 -5.68 0.21
CA HIS A 425 3.89 -7.12 0.53
C HIS A 425 4.25 -7.39 2.00
N LEU A 426 5.24 -6.68 2.55
CA LEU A 426 5.61 -6.83 3.95
C LEU A 426 4.48 -6.41 4.89
N VAL A 427 3.79 -5.32 4.56
CA VAL A 427 2.67 -4.78 5.34
C VAL A 427 1.47 -5.73 5.34
N LEU A 428 1.23 -6.45 4.23
CA LEU A 428 0.28 -7.56 4.21
C LEU A 428 0.75 -8.77 5.03
N GLU A 429 2.05 -9.10 5.00
CA GLU A 429 2.62 -10.17 5.83
C GLU A 429 2.56 -9.86 7.34
N MET A 430 2.54 -8.57 7.71
CA MET A 430 2.25 -8.12 9.08
C MET A 430 0.79 -8.34 9.50
N GLY A 431 -0.08 -8.83 8.61
CA GLY A 431 -1.49 -9.16 8.91
C GLY A 431 -2.48 -8.01 8.74
N MET A 432 -2.03 -6.87 8.21
CA MET A 432 -2.91 -5.70 8.02
C MET A 432 -3.93 -5.92 6.90
N HIS A 433 -5.08 -5.27 7.07
CA HIS A 433 -6.13 -5.26 6.06
C HIS A 433 -5.62 -4.64 4.73
N PRO A 434 -5.93 -5.19 3.55
CA PRO A 434 -5.37 -4.74 2.28
C PRO A 434 -5.54 -3.24 1.98
N GLN A 435 -6.68 -2.67 2.35
CA GLN A 435 -6.94 -1.23 2.17
C GLN A 435 -6.03 -0.34 3.03
N VAL A 436 -5.79 -0.75 4.28
CA VAL A 436 -4.88 -0.05 5.21
C VAL A 436 -3.44 -0.24 4.75
N SER A 437 -3.13 -1.44 4.26
CA SER A 437 -1.81 -1.79 3.76
C SER A 437 -1.39 -0.90 2.59
N SER A 438 -2.23 -0.83 1.55
CA SER A 438 -1.98 0.00 0.36
C SER A 438 -1.85 1.49 0.69
N ALA A 439 -2.67 2.01 1.61
CA ALA A 439 -2.60 3.41 2.02
C ALA A 439 -1.35 3.74 2.87
N THR A 440 -0.73 2.74 3.50
CA THR A 440 0.44 2.92 4.39
C THR A 440 1.77 2.63 3.69
N SER A 441 1.77 1.84 2.61
CA SER A 441 2.98 1.42 1.90
C SER A 441 3.50 2.45 0.91
N GLU A 442 2.60 3.19 0.26
CA GLU A 442 2.90 4.31 -0.65
C GLU A 442 3.38 5.53 0.11
#